data_AF-A0A7Y2KXW9-F1
#
_entry.id   AF-A0A7Y2KXW9-F1
#
_cell.length_a   1.000
_cell.length_b   1.000
_cell.length_c   1.000
_cell.angle_alpha   90.00
_cell.angle_beta   90.00
_cell.angle_gamma   90.00
#
_symmetry.space_group_name_H-M   'P 1'
#
loop_
_entity.id
_entity.type
_entity.pdbx_description
1 polymer ?
#
loop_
_entity_poly.entity_id
_entity_poly.type
_entity_poly.pdbx_seq_one_letter_code
_entity_poly.pdbx_strand_id
1 'polypeptide(L)' 'GTFFGILAAYGFFGPLATALAHDAKEELNIYESIKASLVASASGMPPSLAVEFGRKVLYPKHRPSFAELEQVVRGR' A
#
# COMPACT_ATOMS: atom_id res chain seq x y z
N GLY A 1 -21.77 30.76 17.90
CA GLY A 1 -21.69 29.50 17.13
C GLY A 1 -20.50 29.45 16.18
N THR A 2 -20.25 30.51 15.40
CA THR A 2 -19.32 30.53 14.27
C THR A 2 -17.84 30.34 14.64
N PHE A 3 -17.37 30.91 15.75
CA PHE A 3 -15.99 30.76 16.21
C PHE A 3 -15.64 29.30 16.54
N PHE A 4 -16.47 28.65 17.37
CA PHE A 4 -16.29 27.25 17.72
C PHE A 4 -16.39 26.33 16.50
N GLY A 5 -17.26 26.64 15.54
CA GLY A 5 -17.37 25.88 14.28
C GLY A 5 -16.10 25.92 13.45
N ILE A 6 -15.50 27.10 13.26
CA ILE A 6 -14.23 27.25 12.52
C ILE A 6 -13.08 26.56 13.28
N LEU A 7 -13.00 26.77 14.59
CA LEU A 7 -11.97 26.16 15.43
C LEU A 7 -12.03 24.63 15.40
N ALA A 8 -13.22 24.04 15.48
CA ALA A 8 -13.39 22.59 15.40
C ALA A 8 -13.08 22.04 13.99
N ALA A 9 -13.57 22.70 12.93
CA ALA A 9 -13.38 22.26 11.55
C ALA A 9 -11.89 22.21 11.14
N TYR A 10 -11.16 23.31 11.36
CA TYR A 10 -9.75 23.39 10.97
C TYR A 10 -8.80 22.82 12.02
N GLY A 11 -9.12 22.95 13.30
CA GLY A 11 -8.25 22.54 14.39
C GLY A 11 -8.32 21.05 14.72
N PHE A 12 -9.47 20.41 14.50
CA PHE A 12 -9.68 19.01 14.88
C PHE A 12 -10.03 18.12 13.68
N PHE A 13 -11.08 18.46 12.94
CA PHE A 13 -11.58 17.57 11.87
C PHE A 13 -10.65 17.50 10.66
N GLY A 14 -10.00 18.60 10.27
CA GLY A 14 -9.03 18.61 9.17
C GLY A 14 -7.82 17.68 9.40
N PRO A 15 -7.09 17.83 10.52
CA PRO A 15 -5.99 16.93 10.88
C PRO A 15 -6.44 15.48 11.03
N LEU A 16 -7.61 15.24 11.63
CA LEU A 16 -8.17 13.90 11.79
C LEU A 16 -8.46 13.23 10.43
N ALA A 17 -9.08 13.95 9.50
CA ALA A 17 -9.33 13.45 8.16
C ALA A 17 -8.03 13.12 7.42
N THR A 18 -6.99 13.94 7.60
CA THR A 18 -5.68 13.71 6.99
C THR A 18 -4.99 12.47 7.56
N ALA A 19 -5.07 12.26 8.88
CA ALA A 19 -4.55 11.06 9.53
C ALA A 19 -5.25 9.79 9.03
N LEU A 20 -6.59 9.80 8.98
CA LEU A 20 -7.37 8.68 8.45
C LEU A 20 -7.04 8.38 6.97
N ALA A 21 -6.85 9.43 6.16
CA ALA A 21 -6.46 9.26 4.76
C ALA A 21 -5.06 8.66 4.61
N HIS A 22 -4.12 9.00 5.50
CA HIS A 22 -2.80 8.40 5.53
C HIS A 22 -2.88 6.89 5.81
N ASP A 23 -3.60 6.51 6.87
CA ASP A 23 -3.77 5.11 7.25
C ASP A 23 -4.45 4.29 6.15
N ALA A 24 -5.52 4.84 5.55
CA ALA A 24 -6.21 4.21 4.42
C ALA A 24 -5.28 4.02 3.22
N LYS A 25 -4.39 4.98 2.94
CA LYS A 25 -3.43 4.90 1.84
C LYS A 25 -2.35 3.84 2.10
N GLU A 26 -1.97 3.65 3.35
CA GLU A 26 -1.02 2.60 3.74
C GLU A 26 -1.62 1.21 3.52
N GLU A 27 -2.88 1.00 3.88
CA GLU A 27 -3.58 -0.26 3.62
C GLU A 27 -3.81 -0.50 2.12
N LEU A 28 -4.23 0.53 1.39
CA LEU A 28 -4.45 0.47 -0.07
C LEU A 28 -3.19 0.05 -0.85
N ASN A 29 -2.02 0.50 -0.43
CA ASN A 29 -0.75 0.15 -1.07
C ASN A 29 -0.50 -1.38 -1.08
N ILE A 30 -0.96 -2.11 -0.05
CA ILE A 30 -0.86 -3.58 -0.03
C ILE A 30 -1.77 -4.18 -1.11
N TYR A 31 -3.02 -3.72 -1.18
CA TYR A 31 -3.95 -4.18 -2.22
C TYR A 31 -3.48 -3.85 -3.63
N GLU A 32 -2.85 -2.70 -3.85
CA GLU A 32 -2.25 -2.34 -5.13
C GLU A 32 -1.10 -3.28 -5.52
N SER A 33 -0.27 -3.70 -4.57
CA SER A 33 0.81 -4.66 -4.82
C SER A 33 0.28 -6.05 -5.21
N ILE A 34 -0.79 -6.51 -4.55
CA ILE A 34 -1.47 -7.77 -4.86
C ILE A 34 -2.09 -7.68 -6.25
N LYS A 35 -2.82 -6.60 -6.54
CA LYS A 35 -3.41 -6.34 -7.86
C LYS A 35 -2.34 -6.35 -8.96
N ALA A 36 -1.23 -5.64 -8.76
CA ALA A 36 -0.15 -5.59 -9.73
C ALA A 36 0.46 -6.98 -9.99
N SER A 37 0.66 -7.78 -8.94
CA SER A 37 1.17 -9.15 -9.06
C SER A 37 0.18 -10.09 -9.75
N LEU A 38 -1.11 -9.97 -9.46
CA LEU A 38 -2.17 -10.75 -10.10
C LEU A 38 -2.32 -10.40 -11.58
N VAL A 39 -2.33 -9.11 -11.91
CA VAL A 39 -2.40 -8.64 -13.31
C VAL A 39 -1.15 -9.11 -14.08
N ALA A 40 0.03 -9.03 -13.46
CA ALA A 40 1.26 -9.52 -14.06
C ALA A 40 1.22 -11.04 -14.32
N SER A 41 0.72 -11.81 -13.35
CA SER A 41 0.54 -13.26 -13.47
C SER A 41 -0.48 -13.61 -14.56
N ALA A 42 -1.60 -12.90 -14.61
CA ALA A 42 -2.64 -13.08 -15.63
C ALA A 42 -2.18 -12.69 -17.05
N SER A 43 -1.21 -11.78 -17.15
CA SER A 43 -0.59 -11.39 -18.43
C SER A 43 0.39 -12.45 -18.98
N GLY A 44 0.54 -13.60 -18.30
CA GLY A 44 1.41 -14.70 -18.73
C GLY A 44 2.89 -14.49 -18.43
N MET A 45 3.25 -13.54 -17.56
CA MET A 45 4.64 -13.35 -17.13
C MET A 45 5.09 -14.47 -16.17
N PRO A 46 6.38 -14.83 -16.17
CA PRO A 46 6.93 -15.79 -15.22
C PRO A 46 6.63 -15.37 -13.77
N PRO A 47 6.32 -16.32 -12.86
CA PRO A 47 5.96 -16.02 -11.47
C PRO A 47 7.00 -15.16 -10.74
N SER A 48 8.29 -15.37 -11.02
CA SER A 48 9.39 -14.58 -10.47
C SER A 48 9.29 -13.09 -10.82
N LEU A 49 8.90 -12.78 -12.06
CA LEU A 49 8.76 -11.41 -12.54
C LEU A 49 7.44 -10.78 -12.06
N ALA A 50 6.36 -11.55 -12.03
CA ALA A 50 5.07 -11.09 -11.51
C ALA A 50 5.13 -10.71 -10.01
N VAL A 51 5.93 -11.44 -9.24
CA VAL A 51 6.22 -11.15 -7.83
C VAL A 51 7.10 -9.90 -7.68
N GLU A 52 8.02 -9.65 -8.63
CA GLU A 52 8.84 -8.44 -8.63
C GLU A 52 8.03 -7.16 -8.95
N PHE A 53 7.02 -7.25 -9.82
CA PHE A 53 6.09 -6.15 -10.09
C PHE A 53 5.30 -5.76 -8.84
N GLY A 54 4.78 -6.73 -8.09
CA GLY A 54 4.15 -6.47 -6.79
C GLY A 54 5.11 -5.82 -5.79
N ARG A 55 6.36 -6.30 -5.73
CA ARG A 55 7.41 -5.76 -4.83
C ARG A 55 7.78 -4.30 -5.12
N LYS A 56 7.71 -3.86 -6.37
CA LYS A 56 8.04 -2.47 -6.77
C LYS A 56 6.94 -1.48 -6.40
N VAL A 57 5.70 -1.94 -6.24
CA VAL A 57 4.54 -1.10 -5.89
C VAL A 57 4.51 -0.80 -4.38
N LEU A 58 5.04 -1.69 -3.54
CA LEU A 58 5.11 -1.49 -2.09
C LEU A 58 5.98 -0.29 -1.69
N TYR A 59 5.54 0.45 -0.67
CA TYR A 59 6.34 1.51 -0.05
C TYR A 59 7.74 1.01 0.38
N PRO A 60 8.78 1.84 0.25
CA PRO A 60 10.17 1.46 0.56
C PRO A 60 10.38 0.87 1.97
N LYS A 61 9.59 1.33 2.96
CA LYS A 61 9.66 0.84 4.35
C LYS A 61 9.18 -0.60 4.53
N HIS A 62 8.27 -1.06 3.67
CA HIS A 62 7.63 -2.37 3.75
C HIS A 62 8.09 -3.31 2.63
N ARG A 63 9.11 -2.91 1.87
CA ARG A 63 9.59 -3.65 0.71
C ARG A 63 10.48 -4.81 1.18
N PRO A 64 10.06 -6.07 1.03
CA PRO A 64 10.93 -7.21 1.34
C PRO A 64 12.10 -7.27 0.36
N SER A 65 13.21 -7.85 0.82
CA SER A 65 14.33 -8.14 -0.06
C SER A 65 13.95 -9.22 -1.08
N PHE A 66 14.64 -9.25 -2.22
CA PHE A 66 14.38 -10.26 -3.26
C PHE A 66 14.62 -11.68 -2.73
N ALA A 67 15.63 -11.85 -1.86
CA ALA A 67 15.99 -13.13 -1.27
C ALA A 67 14.89 -13.67 -0.31
N GLU A 68 14.32 -12.82 0.55
CA GLU A 68 13.22 -13.22 1.44
C GLU A 68 11.97 -13.60 0.65
N LEU A 69 11.66 -12.85 -0.40
CA LEU A 69 10.49 -13.08 -1.24
C LEU A 69 10.62 -14.38 -2.05
N GLU A 70 11.80 -14.66 -2.62
CA GLU A 70 12.06 -15.92 -3.32
C GLU A 70 12.04 -17.12 -2.37
N GLN A 71 12.55 -16.96 -1.14
CA GLN A 71 12.53 -18.01 -0.12
C GLN A 71 11.09 -18.36 0.31
N VAL A 72 10.20 -17.36 0.45
CA VAL A 72 8.79 -17.58 0.79
C VAL A 72 8.02 -18.22 -0.38
N VAL A 73 8.33 -17.84 -1.62
CA VAL A 73 7.65 -18.38 -2.82
C VAL A 73 8.14 -19.78 -3.19
N ARG A 74 9.43 -20.10 -3.02
CA ARG A 74 9.98 -21.46 -3.25
C ARG A 74 9.80 -22.42 -2.08
N GLY A 75 9.47 -21.91 -0.89
CA GLY A 75 9.30 -22.70 0.34
C GLY A 75 7.99 -23.48 0.44
N ARG A 76 7.18 -23.53 -0.62
CA ARG A 76 5.97 -24.35 -0.75
C ARG A 76 5.91 -25.01 -2.12
#